data_AF-A0A1H2G253-F1
#
_entry.id   AF-A0A1H2G253-F1
#
_cell.length_a   1.000
_cell.length_b   1.000
_cell.length_c   1.000
_cell.angle_alpha   90.00
_cell.angle_beta   90.00
_cell.angle_gamma   90.00
#
_symmetry.space_group_name_H-M   'P 1'
#
loop_
_entity.id
_entity.type
_entity.pdbx_description
1 polymer ?
#
loop_
_entity_poly.entity_id
_entity_poly.type
_entity_poly.pdbx_seq_one_letter_code
_entity_poly.pdbx_strand_id
1 'polypeptide(L)'
;MARSNTDQDEFAAFALAYEDAYERSRDHREAFAATCAWAINRWKMPVACWVSHTMLAEKRPTHALLFPLPSGLGYVGLIVGGLSLLYEMDVMFDPAVRRPGWRLIKGDAVDVYIDWAKRRRTQ
;
A
#
# COMPACT_ATOMS: atom_id res chain seq x y z
N MET A 1 -20.24 19.01 -8.57
CA MET A 1 -20.00 17.55 -8.48
C MET A 1 -19.74 17.23 -7.01
N ALA A 2 -20.67 16.53 -6.35
CA ALA A 2 -20.43 16.03 -5.01
C ALA A 2 -19.29 15.00 -5.10
N ARG A 3 -18.20 15.21 -4.34
CA ARG A 3 -17.15 14.19 -4.20
C ARG A 3 -17.84 12.92 -3.70
N SER A 4 -17.62 11.79 -4.37
CA SER A 4 -18.28 10.55 -4.00
C SER A 4 -17.96 10.24 -2.54
N ASN A 5 -18.99 10.03 -1.70
CA ASN A 5 -18.83 9.69 -0.29
C ASN A 5 -17.99 8.40 -0.14
N THR A 6 -18.04 7.54 -1.16
CA THR A 6 -17.40 6.24 -1.22
C THR A 6 -15.87 6.27 -1.15
N ASP A 7 -15.20 7.26 -1.74
CA ASP A 7 -13.73 7.35 -1.65
C ASP A 7 -13.27 7.77 -0.24
N GLN A 8 -14.05 8.65 0.41
CA GLN A 8 -13.79 9.06 1.79
C GLN A 8 -14.08 7.91 2.77
N ASP A 9 -15.18 7.19 2.57
CA ASP A 9 -15.52 5.99 3.34
C ASP A 9 -14.43 4.91 3.18
N GLU A 10 -13.91 4.75 1.97
CA GLU A 10 -12.83 3.82 1.68
C GLU A 10 -11.53 4.20 2.40
N PHE A 11 -11.14 5.48 2.34
CA PHE A 11 -9.98 5.97 3.08
C PHE A 11 -10.16 5.81 4.61
N ALA A 12 -11.33 6.13 5.13
CA ALA A 12 -11.65 5.96 6.55
C ALA A 12 -11.57 4.48 6.97
N ALA A 13 -12.02 3.56 6.13
CA ALA A 13 -11.91 2.12 6.41
C ALA A 13 -10.44 1.65 6.49
N PHE A 14 -9.56 2.18 5.62
CA PHE A 14 -8.12 1.96 5.74
C PHE A 14 -7.55 2.57 7.03
N ALA A 15 -7.96 3.80 7.37
CA ALA A 15 -7.52 4.50 8.57
C ALA A 15 -7.84 3.72 9.84
N LEU A 16 -9.08 3.29 10.00
CA LEU A 16 -9.51 2.48 11.14
C LEU A 16 -8.74 1.15 11.20
N ALA A 17 -8.56 0.46 10.07
CA ALA A 17 -7.80 -0.79 10.05
C ALA A 17 -6.32 -0.61 10.45
N TYR A 18 -5.72 0.53 10.10
CA TYR A 18 -4.35 0.87 10.48
C TYR A 18 -4.24 1.28 11.95
N GLU A 19 -5.14 2.14 12.42
CA GLU A 19 -5.21 2.57 13.82
C GLU A 19 -5.41 1.36 14.74
N ASP A 20 -6.41 0.54 14.49
CA ASP A 20 -6.69 -0.71 15.23
C ASP A 20 -5.45 -1.61 15.32
N ALA A 21 -4.71 -1.74 14.22
CA ALA A 21 -3.51 -2.58 14.18
C ALA A 21 -2.33 -1.95 14.92
N TYR A 22 -2.16 -0.64 14.82
CA TYR A 22 -1.15 0.09 15.58
C TYR A 22 -1.45 0.11 17.08
N GLU A 23 -2.70 0.21 17.49
CA GLU A 23 -3.06 0.17 18.92
C GLU A 23 -2.70 -1.17 19.57
N ARG A 24 -2.87 -2.28 18.84
CA ARG A 24 -2.53 -3.62 19.31
C ARG A 24 -1.02 -3.89 19.36
N SER A 25 -0.26 -3.38 18.39
CA SER A 25 1.17 -3.70 18.23
C SER A 25 2.11 -2.62 18.76
N ARG A 26 1.67 -1.36 18.75
CA ARG A 26 2.49 -0.16 18.88
C ARG A 26 3.66 -0.11 17.89
N ASP A 27 3.53 -0.81 16.75
CA ASP A 27 4.54 -0.88 15.70
C ASP A 27 3.90 -0.53 14.33
N HIS A 28 4.44 0.49 13.68
CA HIS A 28 3.93 0.95 12.39
C HIS A 28 4.13 -0.03 11.23
N ARG A 29 5.14 -0.89 11.30
CA ARG A 29 5.38 -1.95 10.31
C ARG A 29 4.41 -3.09 10.50
N GLU A 30 4.08 -3.44 11.74
CA GLU A 30 3.02 -4.42 12.02
C GLU A 30 1.65 -3.87 11.62
N ALA A 31 1.37 -2.61 11.94
CA ALA A 31 0.15 -1.93 11.49
C ALA A 31 0.04 -1.93 9.96
N PHE A 32 1.09 -1.51 9.26
CA PHE A 32 1.16 -1.54 7.80
C PHE A 32 0.89 -2.95 7.22
N ALA A 33 1.53 -3.98 7.76
CA ALA A 33 1.35 -5.36 7.29
C ALA A 33 -0.08 -5.86 7.54
N ALA A 34 -0.65 -5.57 8.71
CA ALA A 34 -2.01 -5.96 9.08
C ALA A 34 -3.05 -5.24 8.20
N THR A 35 -2.88 -3.94 7.95
CA THR A 35 -3.77 -3.18 7.05
C THR A 35 -3.67 -3.68 5.61
N CYS A 36 -2.47 -4.03 5.14
CA CYS A 36 -2.29 -4.64 3.83
C CYS A 36 -3.05 -5.98 3.72
N ALA A 37 -2.92 -6.85 4.74
CA ALA A 37 -3.65 -8.12 4.80
C ALA A 37 -5.17 -7.91 4.86
N TRP A 38 -5.63 -6.92 5.62
CA TRP A 38 -7.04 -6.52 5.70
C TRP A 38 -7.59 -6.08 4.34
N ALA A 39 -6.83 -5.29 3.58
CA ALA A 39 -7.22 -4.79 2.27
C ALA A 39 -7.30 -5.91 1.25
N ILE A 40 -6.26 -6.75 1.16
CA ILE A 40 -6.19 -7.89 0.23
C ILE A 40 -7.31 -8.90 0.48
N ASN A 41 -7.66 -9.18 1.74
CA ASN A 41 -8.81 -10.05 2.08
C ASN A 41 -10.16 -9.49 1.61
N ARG A 42 -10.25 -8.18 1.41
CA ARG A 42 -11.43 -7.51 0.85
C ARG A 42 -11.33 -7.37 -0.67
N TRP A 43 -10.49 -8.20 -1.29
CA TRP A 43 -10.22 -8.22 -2.73
C TRP A 43 -9.65 -6.91 -3.29
N LYS A 44 -9.06 -6.07 -2.42
CA LYS A 44 -8.41 -4.83 -2.83
C LYS A 44 -6.97 -5.16 -3.20
N MET A 45 -6.64 -4.99 -4.48
CA MET A 45 -5.31 -5.30 -5.00
C MET A 45 -4.45 -4.05 -5.05
N PRO A 46 -3.23 -4.10 -4.50
CA PRO A 46 -2.31 -2.99 -4.66
C PRO A 46 -1.87 -2.91 -6.13
N VAL A 47 -1.81 -1.69 -6.67
CA VAL A 47 -1.48 -1.43 -8.08
C VAL A 47 -0.07 -0.87 -8.27
N ALA A 48 0.48 -0.27 -7.22
CA ALA A 48 1.84 0.25 -7.23
C ALA A 48 2.50 0.08 -5.85
N CYS A 49 3.82 0.04 -5.83
CA CYS A 49 4.63 0.07 -4.62
C CYS A 49 5.71 1.14 -4.73
N TRP A 50 6.07 1.75 -3.60
CA TRP A 50 7.19 2.69 -3.57
C TRP A 50 8.47 1.92 -3.25
N VAL A 51 9.40 1.87 -4.18
CA VAL A 51 10.63 1.10 -4.02
C VAL A 51 11.84 1.99 -4.22
N SER A 52 12.79 1.90 -3.28
CA SER A 52 14.11 2.50 -3.45
C SER A 52 15.05 1.50 -4.14
N HIS A 53 16.12 2.01 -4.77
CA HIS A 53 17.17 1.18 -5.38
C HIS A 53 17.76 0.18 -4.36
N THR A 54 17.99 0.63 -3.12
CA THR A 54 18.49 -0.22 -2.03
C THR A 54 17.54 -1.36 -1.70
N MET A 55 16.23 -1.07 -1.58
CA MET A 55 15.22 -2.11 -1.28
C MET A 55 15.10 -3.13 -2.40
N LEU A 56 15.19 -2.70 -3.66
CA LEU A 56 15.24 -3.59 -4.81
C LEU A 56 16.48 -4.48 -4.79
N ALA A 57 17.66 -3.91 -4.55
CA ALA A 57 18.92 -4.65 -4.47
C ALA A 57 18.92 -5.68 -3.34
N GLU A 58 18.31 -5.35 -2.20
CA GLU A 58 18.21 -6.21 -1.02
C GLU A 58 17.02 -7.18 -1.06
N LYS A 59 16.18 -7.14 -2.11
CA LYS A 59 14.93 -7.92 -2.21
C LYS A 59 14.02 -7.76 -0.98
N ARG A 60 13.96 -6.54 -0.43
CA ARG A 60 13.20 -6.23 0.79
C ARG A 60 11.78 -5.76 0.48
N PRO A 61 10.82 -6.01 1.39
CA PRO A 61 9.47 -5.51 1.24
C PRO A 61 9.45 -3.97 1.17
N THR A 62 8.56 -3.45 0.32
CA THR A 62 8.29 -2.01 0.18
C THR A 62 7.76 -1.41 1.48
N HIS A 63 7.94 -0.10 1.65
CA HIS A 63 7.39 0.67 2.76
C HIS A 63 6.08 1.38 2.40
N ALA A 64 5.62 1.27 1.14
CA ALA A 64 4.35 1.83 0.72
C ALA A 64 3.70 1.08 -0.44
N LEU A 65 2.37 0.96 -0.39
CA LEU A 65 1.52 0.37 -1.41
C LEU A 65 0.41 1.35 -1.78
N LEU A 66 0.04 1.39 -3.06
CA LEU A 66 -1.16 2.09 -3.53
C LEU A 66 -2.28 1.11 -3.80
N PHE A 67 -3.46 1.41 -3.27
CA PHE A 67 -4.70 0.75 -3.60
C PHE A 67 -5.59 1.72 -4.37
N PRO A 68 -6.19 1.32 -5.50
CA PRO A 68 -7.06 2.21 -6.27
C PRO A 68 -8.31 2.57 -5.47
N LEU A 69 -8.71 3.84 -5.53
CA LEU A 69 -10.00 4.27 -5.01
C LEU A 69 -11.15 3.77 -5.92
N PRO A 70 -12.34 3.49 -5.36
CA PRO A 70 -13.50 3.03 -6.12
C PRO A 70 -13.90 3.94 -7.29
N SER A 71 -13.70 5.26 -7.16
CA SER A 71 -13.97 6.20 -8.25
C SER A 71 -13.03 6.07 -9.46
N GLY A 72 -11.88 5.41 -9.30
CA GLY A 72 -10.81 5.38 -10.29
C GLY A 72 -10.03 6.69 -10.44
N LEU A 73 -10.32 7.70 -9.61
CA LEU A 73 -9.70 9.03 -9.71
C LEU A 73 -8.47 9.22 -8.81
N GLY A 74 -8.10 8.21 -8.04
CA GLY A 74 -6.97 8.28 -7.14
C GLY A 74 -6.70 6.96 -6.41
N TYR A 75 -5.94 7.06 -5.33
CA TYR A 75 -5.39 5.94 -4.59
C TYR A 75 -5.38 6.21 -3.09
N VAL A 76 -5.56 5.15 -2.30
CA VAL A 76 -5.12 5.12 -0.91
C VAL A 76 -3.66 4.66 -0.89
N GLY A 77 -2.77 5.56 -0.48
CA GLY A 77 -1.39 5.26 -0.14
C GLY A 77 -1.30 4.71 1.27
N LEU A 78 -1.08 3.40 1.39
CA LEU A 78 -0.71 2.75 2.63
C LEU A 78 0.81 2.86 2.79
N ILE A 79 1.28 3.45 3.89
CA ILE A 79 2.69 3.76 4.13
C ILE A 79 3.05 3.30 5.55
N VAL A 80 4.26 2.79 5.77
CA VAL A 80 4.74 2.60 7.14
C VAL A 80 4.77 3.96 7.84
N GLY A 81 3.97 4.11 8.89
CA GLY A 81 3.80 5.37 9.61
C GLY A 81 2.49 6.10 9.32
N GLY A 82 1.68 5.65 8.34
CA GLY A 82 0.35 6.21 8.14
C GLY A 82 -0.28 5.96 6.78
N LEU A 83 -1.26 6.80 6.45
CA LEU A 83 -2.06 6.71 5.22
C LEU A 83 -2.12 8.07 4.53
N SER A 84 -2.32 8.06 3.21
CA SER A 84 -2.50 9.29 2.44
C SER A 84 -3.46 9.06 1.26
N LEU A 85 -4.25 10.08 0.93
CA LEU A 85 -5.00 10.14 -0.32
C LEU A 85 -4.12 10.74 -1.40
N LEU A 86 -3.98 10.03 -2.52
CA LEU A 86 -3.11 10.42 -3.63
C LEU A 86 -3.93 10.42 -4.92
N TYR A 87 -3.90 11.52 -5.68
CA TYR A 87 -4.66 11.65 -6.93
C TYR A 87 -3.75 11.58 -8.17
N GLU A 88 -2.45 11.75 -7.96
CA GLU A 88 -1.43 11.67 -8.99
C GLU A 88 -0.35 10.70 -8.54
N MET A 89 0.20 9.97 -9.51
CA MET A 89 1.30 9.07 -9.31
C MET A 89 2.45 9.53 -10.19
N ASP A 90 3.48 10.14 -9.61
CA ASP A 90 4.75 10.35 -10.30
C ASP A 90 5.42 8.99 -10.49
N VAL A 91 5.06 8.31 -11.59
CA VAL A 91 5.60 7.01 -11.99
C VAL A 91 7.01 7.22 -12.50
N MET A 92 8.02 7.08 -11.64
CA MET A 92 9.41 6.99 -12.06
C MET A 92 10.20 6.15 -11.07
N PHE A 93 10.24 4.83 -11.27
CA PHE A 93 11.51 4.16 -11.03
C PHE A 93 12.24 4.09 -12.38
N ASP A 94 13.10 5.08 -12.62
CA ASP A 94 14.02 5.07 -13.75
C ASP A 94 15.38 4.58 -13.25
N PRO A 95 15.81 3.36 -13.62
CA PRO A 95 17.12 2.83 -13.26
C PRO A 95 18.27 3.67 -13.83
N ALA A 96 18.06 4.45 -14.90
CA ALA A 96 19.06 5.32 -15.49
C ALA A 96 19.35 6.55 -14.63
N VAL A 97 18.33 7.16 -14.00
CA VAL A 97 18.52 8.34 -13.12
C VAL A 97 18.49 8.04 -11.62
N ARG A 98 18.33 6.76 -11.23
CA ARG A 98 18.38 6.28 -9.83
C ARG A 98 17.44 7.01 -8.86
N ARG A 99 16.31 7.51 -9.35
CA ARG A 99 15.31 8.17 -8.48
C ARG A 99 14.32 7.14 -7.92
N PRO A 100 14.05 7.17 -6.60
CA PRO A 100 12.98 6.35 -6.03
C PRO A 100 11.62 6.90 -6.43
N GLY A 101 10.67 6.01 -6.66
CA GLY A 101 9.32 6.39 -7.09
C GLY A 101 8.36 5.22 -7.07
N TRP A 102 7.15 5.47 -7.54
CA TRP A 102 6.13 4.44 -7.67
C TRP A 102 6.47 3.50 -8.84
N ARG A 103 6.49 2.21 -8.54
CA ARG A 103 6.57 1.16 -9.55
C ARG A 103 5.24 0.44 -9.60
N LEU A 104 4.64 0.36 -10.78
CA LEU A 104 3.46 -0.48 -11.01
C LEU A 104 3.78 -1.94 -10.69
N ILE A 105 2.90 -2.58 -9.93
CA ILE A 105 2.98 -4.01 -9.63
C ILE A 105 2.41 -4.76 -10.85
N LYS A 106 3.20 -5.66 -11.43
CA LYS A 106 2.85 -6.43 -12.64
C LYS A 106 3.06 -7.92 -12.42
N GLY A 107 2.16 -8.75 -12.94
CA GLY A 107 2.25 -10.22 -12.89
C GLY A 107 2.41 -10.77 -11.47
N ASP A 108 3.29 -11.75 -11.31
CA ASP A 108 3.60 -12.48 -10.06
C ASP A 108 4.01 -11.58 -8.88
N ALA A 109 4.35 -10.31 -9.12
CA ALA A 109 4.64 -9.37 -8.05
C ALA A 109 3.44 -9.12 -7.14
N VAL A 110 2.20 -9.20 -7.66
CA VAL A 110 0.98 -9.11 -6.82
C VAL A 110 0.95 -10.28 -5.84
N ASP A 111 1.22 -11.49 -6.32
CA ASP A 111 1.24 -12.70 -5.49
C ASP A 111 2.30 -12.62 -4.40
N VAL A 112 3.46 -12.00 -4.68
CA VAL A 112 4.49 -11.72 -3.65
C VAL A 112 3.94 -10.86 -2.52
N TYR A 113 3.17 -9.81 -2.83
CA TYR A 113 2.58 -8.95 -1.80
C TYR A 113 1.44 -9.64 -1.04
N ILE A 114 0.65 -10.45 -1.74
CA ILE A 114 -0.38 -11.30 -1.14
C ILE A 114 0.25 -12.31 -0.17
N ASP A 115 1.30 -13.01 -0.59
CA ASP A 115 2.03 -13.97 0.23
C ASP A 115 2.69 -13.31 1.43
N TRP A 116 3.32 -12.14 1.22
CA TRP A 116 3.91 -11.37 2.30
C TRP A 116 2.86 -10.98 3.35
N ALA A 117 1.67 -10.54 2.92
CA ALA A 117 0.55 -10.24 3.80
C ALA A 117 -0.01 -11.50 4.51
N LYS A 118 0.02 -12.67 3.86
CA LYS A 118 -0.46 -13.96 4.44
C LYS A 118 0.52 -14.55 5.45
N ARG A 119 1.83 -14.54 5.18
CA ARG A 119 2.88 -15.12 6.05
C ARG A 119 2.94 -14.47 7.43
N ARG A 120 2.47 -13.23 7.56
CA ARG A 120 2.41 -12.49 8.83
C ARG A 120 1.23 -12.85 9.72
N ARG A 121 0.32 -13.74 9.31
CA ARG A 121 -0.72 -14.31 10.20
C ARG A 121 -0.25 -15.53 10.98
N THR A 122 0.93 -16.05 10.64
CA THR A 122 1.43 -17.35 11.11
C THR A 122 2.67 -17.24 12.01
N GLN A 123 3.09 -16.03 12.35
CA GLN A 123 4.02 -15.70 13.42
C GLN A 123 3.28 -14.89 14.47
#